data_AF-X6P6M8-F1
#
_entry.id   AF-X6P6M8-F1
#
_cell.length_a   1.000
_cell.length_b   1.000
_cell.length_c   1.000
_cell.angle_alpha   90.00
_cell.angle_beta   90.00
_cell.angle_gamma   90.00
#
_symmetry.space_group_name_H-M   'P 1'
#
loop_
_entity.id
_entity.type
_entity.pdbx_description
1 polymer ?
#
loop_
_entity_poly.entity_id
_entity_poly.type
_entity_poly.pdbx_seq_one_letter_code
_entity_poly.pdbx_strand_id
1 'polypeptide(L)'
;CSPWESKPENLHNFMEKIQPDYGWGNKAIEVGLAHVNREIEKGEVSQVILIGDASANTKEEVLSKRSTRGEQYWKNTKLFPTPTYCENELSRLKKHNVPVHAFFTGIFAKQGFAAIATATNGRCEQLDINSNRGSEQLTDLVSEEVLRNAGGANGNDFVEAYRAKFSKSFT
;
A
#
# COMPACT_ATOMS: atom_id res chain seq x y z
N CYS A 1 4.31 -10.83 -13.05
CA CYS A 1 2.98 -10.43 -12.52
C CYS A 1 2.76 -11.22 -11.25
N SER A 2 2.39 -10.57 -10.15
CA SER A 2 1.82 -11.31 -9.02
C SER A 2 0.39 -11.67 -9.42
N PRO A 3 0.02 -12.96 -9.57
CA PRO A 3 -1.38 -13.30 -9.77
C PRO A 3 -2.19 -12.85 -8.55
N TRP A 4 -3.45 -12.48 -8.75
CA TRP A 4 -4.39 -12.32 -7.65
C TRP A 4 -4.57 -13.66 -6.95
N GLU A 5 -4.43 -13.66 -5.63
CA GLU A 5 -4.50 -14.86 -4.81
C GLU A 5 -5.66 -14.75 -3.82
N SER A 6 -6.50 -15.78 -3.78
CA SER A 6 -7.69 -15.84 -2.92
C SER A 6 -7.58 -16.91 -1.83
N LYS A 7 -6.56 -17.77 -1.89
CA LYS A 7 -6.26 -18.80 -0.90
C LYS A 7 -5.21 -18.28 0.09
N PRO A 8 -5.53 -18.14 1.38
CA PRO A 8 -4.59 -17.66 2.39
C PRO A 8 -3.24 -18.40 2.39
N GLU A 9 -3.26 -19.71 2.21
CA GLU A 9 -2.08 -20.58 2.22
C GLU A 9 -1.13 -20.27 1.07
N ASN A 10 -1.66 -19.93 -0.11
CA ASN A 10 -0.82 -19.57 -1.25
C ASN A 10 -0.16 -18.20 -1.02
N LEU A 11 -0.89 -17.24 -0.46
CA LEU A 11 -0.34 -15.94 -0.09
C LEU A 11 0.74 -16.11 1.00
N HIS A 12 0.48 -16.92 2.02
CA HIS A 12 1.45 -17.25 3.06
C HIS A 12 2.73 -17.86 2.47
N ASN A 13 2.59 -18.91 1.65
CA ASN A 13 3.71 -19.57 0.98
C ASN A 13 4.49 -18.65 0.03
N PHE A 14 3.83 -17.64 -0.55
CA PHE A 14 4.50 -16.62 -1.34
C PHE A 14 5.29 -15.66 -0.44
N MET A 15 4.67 -15.15 0.63
CA MET A 15 5.31 -14.22 1.56
C MET A 15 6.53 -14.84 2.25
N GLU A 16 6.50 -16.13 2.61
CA GLU A 16 7.65 -16.84 3.19
C GLU A 16 8.90 -16.88 2.28
N LYS A 17 8.70 -16.73 0.97
CA LYS A 17 9.80 -16.76 -0.02
C LYS A 17 10.42 -15.38 -0.25
N ILE A 18 9.78 -14.31 0.25
CA ILE A 18 10.27 -12.96 0.06
C ILE A 18 11.38 -12.70 1.08
N GLN A 19 12.54 -12.28 0.58
CA GLN A 19 13.67 -11.87 1.39
C GLN A 19 13.96 -10.39 1.15
N PRO A 20 14.42 -9.66 2.19
CA PRO A 20 14.89 -8.30 1.99
C PRO A 20 16.13 -8.32 1.08
N ASP A 21 16.12 -7.47 0.07
CA ASP A 21 17.30 -7.12 -0.70
C ASP A 21 17.55 -5.62 -0.53
N TYR A 22 18.82 -5.21 -0.57
CA TYR A 22 19.23 -3.83 -0.34
C TYR A 22 18.45 -2.85 -1.22
N GLY A 23 18.19 -1.65 -0.71
CA GLY A 23 17.51 -0.60 -1.47
C GLY A 23 18.37 0.65 -1.65
N TRP A 24 17.96 1.51 -2.59
CA TRP A 24 18.68 2.73 -2.92
C TRP A 24 17.93 3.98 -2.41
N GLY A 25 18.14 4.35 -1.14
CA GLY A 25 17.48 5.53 -0.53
C GLY A 25 15.96 5.40 -0.51
N ASN A 26 15.26 6.45 -0.95
CA ASN A 26 13.81 6.42 -1.16
C ASN A 26 13.38 5.27 -2.08
N LYS A 27 12.20 4.71 -1.83
CA LYS A 27 11.72 3.49 -2.49
C LYS A 27 10.83 3.83 -3.67
N ALA A 28 10.79 2.91 -4.62
CA ALA A 28 9.96 3.02 -5.83
C ALA A 28 8.47 2.74 -5.53
N ILE A 29 7.88 3.47 -4.59
CA ILE A 29 6.47 3.36 -4.21
C ILE A 29 5.56 3.67 -5.40
N GLU A 30 5.95 4.65 -6.22
CA GLU A 30 5.27 5.05 -7.44
C GLU A 30 5.06 3.89 -8.43
N VAL A 31 6.02 2.95 -8.48
CA VAL A 31 5.95 1.76 -9.34
C VAL A 31 4.86 0.80 -8.83
N GLY A 32 4.78 0.60 -7.51
CA GLY A 32 3.73 -0.18 -6.87
C GLY A 32 2.34 0.42 -7.09
N LEU A 33 2.19 1.72 -6.87
CA LEU A 33 0.90 2.41 -7.07
C LEU A 33 0.47 2.41 -8.54
N ALA A 34 1.39 2.55 -9.48
CA ALA A 34 1.08 2.43 -10.91
C ALA A 34 0.61 1.01 -11.28
N HIS A 35 1.14 -0.03 -10.63
CA HIS A 35 0.62 -1.38 -10.80
C HIS A 35 -0.81 -1.48 -10.26
N VAL A 36 -1.08 -0.96 -9.06
CA VAL A 36 -2.44 -0.94 -8.49
C VAL A 36 -3.43 -0.25 -9.43
N ASN A 37 -3.10 0.93 -9.96
CA ASN A 37 -3.97 1.65 -10.89
C ASN A 37 -4.31 0.85 -12.16
N ARG A 38 -3.40 -0.01 -12.64
CA ARG A 38 -3.68 -0.92 -13.77
C ARG A 38 -4.58 -2.08 -13.38
N GLU A 39 -4.50 -2.53 -12.13
CA GLU A 39 -5.37 -3.60 -11.68
C GLU A 39 -6.78 -3.09 -11.36
N ILE A 40 -6.92 -1.83 -10.90
CA ILE A 40 -8.23 -1.15 -10.78
C ILE A 40 -8.97 -1.17 -12.12
N GLU A 41 -8.26 -0.96 -13.24
CA GLU A 41 -8.84 -1.02 -14.59
C GLU A 41 -9.37 -2.43 -14.96
N LYS A 42 -9.01 -3.48 -14.20
CA LYS A 42 -9.39 -4.89 -14.45
C LYS A 42 -10.38 -5.46 -13.43
N GLY A 43 -10.55 -4.83 -12.26
CA GLY A 43 -11.40 -5.34 -11.19
C GLY A 43 -11.16 -4.63 -9.86
N GLU A 44 -12.19 -4.61 -9.01
CA GLU A 44 -12.32 -3.69 -7.86
C GLU A 44 -11.25 -3.90 -6.78
N VAL A 45 -10.20 -3.08 -6.83
CA VAL A 45 -9.31 -2.88 -5.68
C VAL A 45 -10.05 -2.02 -4.67
N SER A 46 -10.31 -2.56 -3.48
CA SER A 46 -11.01 -1.82 -2.42
C SER A 46 -10.10 -0.93 -1.59
N GLN A 47 -8.83 -1.31 -1.39
CA GLN A 47 -7.86 -0.59 -0.57
C GLN A 47 -6.43 -0.97 -0.94
N VAL A 48 -5.47 -0.12 -0.55
CA VAL A 48 -4.03 -0.40 -0.60
C VAL A 48 -3.46 -0.34 0.80
N ILE A 49 -2.66 -1.34 1.18
CA ILE A 49 -1.85 -1.34 2.41
C ILE A 49 -0.39 -1.17 2.00
N LEU A 50 0.18 -0.02 2.32
CA LEU A 50 1.58 0.31 2.06
C LEU A 50 2.38 0.17 3.35
N ILE A 51 3.37 -0.73 3.38
CA ILE A 51 4.26 -0.95 4.52
C ILE A 51 5.69 -0.64 4.10
N GLY A 52 6.43 0.15 4.89
CA GLY A 52 7.83 0.45 4.56
C GLY A 52 8.57 1.37 5.53
N ASP A 53 9.88 1.49 5.31
CA ASP A 53 10.83 2.20 6.17
C ASP A 53 11.34 3.52 5.58
N ALA A 54 11.09 3.77 4.28
CA ALA A 54 11.50 4.98 3.57
C ALA A 54 10.41 5.53 2.63
N SER A 55 10.47 6.83 2.36
CA SER A 55 9.51 7.57 1.54
C SER A 55 9.60 7.21 0.05
N ALA A 56 8.61 7.66 -0.74
CA ALA A 56 8.60 7.55 -2.20
C ALA A 56 9.72 8.39 -2.84
N ASN A 57 10.15 8.00 -4.05
CA ASN A 57 11.09 8.80 -4.82
C ASN A 57 10.55 10.20 -5.14
N THR A 58 11.40 11.22 -5.07
CA THR A 58 11.10 12.53 -5.68
C THR A 58 11.14 12.43 -7.21
N LYS A 59 10.64 13.46 -7.91
CA LYS A 59 10.67 13.50 -9.38
C LYS A 59 12.10 13.46 -9.91
N GLU A 60 13.02 14.14 -9.24
CA GLU A 60 14.45 14.18 -9.55
C GLU A 60 15.09 12.80 -9.33
N GLU A 61 14.74 12.11 -8.24
CA GLU A 61 15.21 10.75 -7.97
C GLU A 61 14.70 9.76 -9.01
N VAL A 62 13.43 9.86 -9.44
CA VAL A 62 12.89 9.02 -10.52
C VAL A 62 13.72 9.20 -11.79
N LEU A 63 13.99 10.43 -12.21
CA LEU A 63 14.78 10.69 -13.42
C LEU A 63 16.23 10.21 -13.28
N SER A 64 16.87 10.53 -12.15
CA SER A 64 18.26 10.13 -11.86
C SER A 64 18.41 8.61 -11.83
N LYS A 65 17.55 7.89 -11.09
CA LYS A 65 17.59 6.43 -11.00
C LYS A 65 17.30 5.76 -12.34
N ARG A 66 16.36 6.30 -13.12
CA ARG A 66 16.08 5.81 -14.49
C ARG A 66 17.27 5.97 -15.42
N SER A 67 18.01 7.08 -15.31
CA SER A 67 19.18 7.35 -16.17
C SER A 67 20.24 6.24 -16.11
N THR A 68 20.35 5.52 -14.99
CA THR A 68 21.33 4.41 -14.81
C THR A 68 21.15 3.25 -15.79
N ARG A 69 19.93 3.03 -16.30
CA ARG A 69 19.64 2.05 -17.36
C ARG A 69 19.49 2.72 -18.73
N GLY A 70 19.32 4.04 -18.77
CA GLY A 70 19.10 4.85 -19.96
C GLY A 70 17.65 4.80 -20.48
N GLU A 71 17.18 5.90 -21.07
CA GLU A 71 15.80 6.00 -21.56
C GLU A 71 15.47 5.01 -22.68
N GLN A 72 16.47 4.57 -23.45
CA GLN A 72 16.26 3.55 -24.48
C GLN A 72 15.87 2.19 -23.89
N TYR A 73 16.42 1.83 -22.72
CA TYR A 73 15.99 0.64 -22.01
C TYR A 73 14.53 0.77 -21.58
N TRP A 74 14.18 1.89 -20.93
CA TRP A 74 12.85 2.08 -20.37
C TRP A 74 11.75 2.15 -21.41
N LYS A 75 11.97 2.86 -22.53
CA LYS A 75 11.02 2.96 -23.65
C LYS A 75 10.60 1.60 -24.19
N ASN A 76 11.47 0.60 -24.10
CA ASN A 76 11.21 -0.77 -24.54
C ASN A 76 10.52 -1.64 -23.47
N THR A 77 10.33 -1.12 -22.25
CA THR A 77 9.58 -1.82 -21.20
C THR A 77 8.08 -1.66 -21.42
N LYS A 78 7.33 -2.75 -21.24
CA LYS A 78 5.86 -2.73 -21.33
C LYS A 78 5.22 -1.90 -20.21
N LEU A 79 5.84 -1.88 -19.04
CA LEU A 79 5.22 -1.37 -17.82
C LEU A 79 5.65 0.05 -17.46
N PHE A 80 6.84 0.52 -17.84
CA PHE A 80 7.33 1.84 -17.42
C PHE A 80 8.05 2.61 -18.56
N PRO A 81 7.42 2.71 -19.75
CA PRO A 81 8.01 3.39 -20.91
C PRO A 81 8.25 4.88 -20.66
N THR A 82 7.47 5.50 -19.78
CA THR A 82 7.62 6.87 -19.32
C THR A 82 7.91 6.91 -17.81
N PRO A 83 8.49 8.00 -17.29
CA PRO A 83 8.58 8.23 -15.86
C PRO A 83 7.21 8.15 -15.18
N THR A 84 7.20 7.58 -13.98
CA THR A 84 6.02 7.43 -13.11
C THR A 84 6.29 8.20 -11.84
N TYR A 85 5.27 8.87 -11.29
CA TYR A 85 5.42 9.73 -10.11
C TYR A 85 4.33 9.44 -9.08
N CYS A 86 4.70 9.44 -7.80
CA CYS A 86 3.80 9.09 -6.71
C CYS A 86 2.53 9.95 -6.69
N GLU A 87 2.67 11.28 -6.81
CA GLU A 87 1.54 12.23 -6.83
C GLU A 87 0.51 11.92 -7.92
N ASN A 88 0.98 11.54 -9.11
CA ASN A 88 0.13 11.23 -10.25
C ASN A 88 -0.68 9.94 -9.98
N GLU A 89 -0.02 8.92 -9.44
CA GLU A 89 -0.67 7.65 -9.13
C GLU A 89 -1.64 7.77 -7.96
N LEU A 90 -1.32 8.55 -6.92
CA LEU A 90 -2.24 8.86 -5.82
C LEU A 90 -3.47 9.62 -6.29
N SER A 91 -3.29 10.58 -7.20
CA SER A 91 -4.41 11.33 -7.80
C SER A 91 -5.36 10.40 -8.57
N ARG A 92 -4.84 9.35 -9.21
CA ARG A 92 -5.65 8.33 -9.88
C ARG A 92 -6.37 7.43 -8.88
N LEU A 93 -5.70 6.99 -7.82
CA LEU A 93 -6.32 6.19 -6.76
C LEU A 93 -7.47 6.94 -6.07
N LYS A 94 -7.25 8.23 -5.76
CA LYS A 94 -8.27 9.11 -5.21
C LYS A 94 -9.51 9.21 -6.11
N LYS A 95 -9.34 9.34 -7.43
CA LYS A 95 -10.45 9.38 -8.39
C LYS A 95 -11.28 8.09 -8.40
N HIS A 96 -10.67 6.95 -8.07
CA HIS A 96 -11.35 5.66 -7.95
C HIS A 96 -11.83 5.37 -6.52
N ASN A 97 -11.72 6.33 -5.59
CA ASN A 97 -12.04 6.16 -4.17
C ASN A 97 -11.28 4.99 -3.51
N VAL A 98 -10.06 4.70 -3.94
CA VAL A 98 -9.22 3.66 -3.35
C VAL A 98 -8.29 4.29 -2.32
N PRO A 99 -8.50 4.05 -1.00
CA PRO A 99 -7.63 4.57 0.04
C PRO A 99 -6.29 3.83 0.07
N VAL A 100 -5.22 4.59 0.35
CA VAL A 100 -3.89 4.05 0.64
C VAL A 100 -3.63 4.19 2.14
N HIS A 101 -3.72 3.09 2.86
CA HIS A 101 -3.33 3.01 4.27
C HIS A 101 -1.82 2.80 4.37
N ALA A 102 -1.12 3.72 5.02
CA ALA A 102 0.33 3.78 5.05
C ALA A 102 0.87 3.47 6.45
N PHE A 103 1.60 2.37 6.57
CA PHE A 103 2.17 1.85 7.81
C PHE A 103 3.69 1.95 7.76
N PHE A 104 4.25 2.90 8.50
CA PHE A 104 5.70 3.11 8.49
C PHE A 104 6.38 2.32 9.62
N THR A 105 7.52 1.70 9.31
CA THR A 105 8.37 1.04 10.32
C THR A 105 9.54 1.92 10.75
N GLY A 106 9.98 2.83 9.88
CA GLY A 106 11.05 3.79 10.13
C GLY A 106 10.54 5.22 10.30
N ILE A 107 11.10 5.97 11.26
CA ILE A 107 10.70 7.37 11.51
C ILE A 107 10.90 8.29 10.29
N PHE A 108 11.86 7.95 9.42
CA PHE A 108 12.16 8.72 8.20
C PHE A 108 11.04 8.63 7.15
N ALA A 109 10.23 7.57 7.17
CA ALA A 109 9.09 7.43 6.26
C ALA A 109 7.85 8.19 6.73
N LYS A 110 7.78 8.56 8.02
CA LYS A 110 6.56 9.10 8.65
C LYS A 110 5.93 10.24 7.85
N GLN A 111 6.71 11.24 7.46
CA GLN A 111 6.18 12.40 6.74
C GLN A 111 5.65 12.03 5.34
N GLY A 112 6.41 11.23 4.58
CA GLY A 112 6.01 10.79 3.25
C GLY A 112 4.78 9.88 3.29
N PHE A 113 4.73 8.97 4.26
CA PHE A 113 3.60 8.05 4.46
C PHE A 113 2.34 8.79 4.89
N ALA A 114 2.46 9.78 5.77
CA ALA A 114 1.33 10.64 6.16
C ALA A 114 0.78 11.41 4.95
N ALA A 115 1.66 11.93 4.08
CA ALA A 115 1.24 12.61 2.85
C ALA A 115 0.51 11.66 1.88
N ILE A 116 1.04 10.45 1.69
CA ILE A 116 0.42 9.39 0.86
C ILE A 116 -0.99 9.04 1.36
N ALA A 117 -1.12 8.75 2.66
CA ALA A 117 -2.41 8.39 3.24
C ALA A 117 -3.41 9.53 3.15
N THR A 118 -2.99 10.75 3.49
CA THR A 118 -3.85 11.95 3.43
C THR A 118 -4.35 12.21 2.01
N ALA A 119 -3.52 11.99 0.99
CA ALA A 119 -3.91 12.21 -0.41
C ALA A 119 -5.11 11.36 -0.85
N THR A 120 -5.34 10.21 -0.21
CA THR A 120 -6.35 9.21 -0.59
C THR A 120 -7.38 8.92 0.52
N ASN A 121 -7.39 9.73 1.58
CA ASN A 121 -8.21 9.50 2.79
C ASN A 121 -7.93 8.15 3.49
N GLY A 122 -6.69 7.66 3.40
CA GLY A 122 -6.22 6.48 4.12
C GLY A 122 -5.79 6.77 5.55
N ARG A 123 -5.42 5.70 6.27
CA ARG A 123 -4.86 5.76 7.63
C ARG A 123 -3.34 5.82 7.56
N CYS A 124 -2.71 6.53 8.49
CA CYS A 124 -1.25 6.52 8.63
C CYS A 124 -0.87 6.21 10.08
N GLU A 125 -0.14 5.12 10.28
CA GLU A 125 0.27 4.66 11.61
C GLU A 125 1.69 4.10 11.59
N GLN A 126 2.35 4.12 12.74
CA GLN A 126 3.58 3.34 12.91
C GLN A 126 3.20 1.87 13.03
N LEU A 127 3.89 1.00 12.30
CA LEU A 127 3.76 -0.44 12.44
C LEU A 127 4.79 -0.96 13.43
N ASP A 128 4.31 -1.53 14.53
CA ASP A 128 5.18 -2.24 15.46
C ASP A 128 5.36 -3.69 15.03
N ILE A 129 6.39 -3.93 14.21
CA ILE A 129 6.69 -5.27 13.67
C ILE A 129 7.24 -6.24 14.72
N ASN A 130 7.66 -5.74 15.89
CA ASN A 130 8.28 -6.55 16.93
C ASN A 130 7.30 -6.92 18.05
N SER A 131 6.01 -6.61 17.89
CA SER A 131 4.97 -7.00 18.84
C SER A 131 3.71 -7.47 18.14
N ASN A 132 2.85 -8.18 18.89
CA ASN A 132 1.55 -8.63 18.38
C ASN A 132 0.68 -7.46 17.91
N ARG A 133 0.93 -6.24 18.40
CA ARG A 133 0.19 -5.05 18.02
C ARG A 133 0.26 -4.78 16.51
N GLY A 134 1.40 -5.02 15.86
CA GLY A 134 1.52 -4.84 14.41
C GLY A 134 0.59 -5.78 13.64
N SER A 135 0.51 -7.04 14.07
CA SER A 135 -0.42 -8.01 13.47
C SER A 135 -1.89 -7.65 13.73
N GLU A 136 -2.21 -7.15 14.94
CA GLU A 136 -3.55 -6.68 15.30
C GLU A 136 -3.94 -5.46 14.46
N GLN A 137 -3.05 -4.46 14.30
CA GLN A 137 -3.29 -3.28 13.46
C GLN A 137 -3.68 -3.62 12.02
N LEU A 138 -2.94 -4.54 11.38
CA LEU A 138 -3.20 -4.94 10.00
C LEU A 138 -4.45 -5.82 9.90
N THR A 139 -4.67 -6.71 10.87
CA THR A 139 -5.85 -7.58 10.92
C THR A 139 -7.13 -6.77 11.09
N ASP A 140 -7.12 -5.80 12.00
CA ASP A 140 -8.24 -4.90 12.23
C ASP A 140 -8.51 -4.06 10.99
N LEU A 141 -7.48 -3.50 10.35
CA LEU A 141 -7.68 -2.73 9.11
C LEU A 141 -8.38 -3.55 8.03
N VAL A 142 -7.86 -4.75 7.74
CA VAL A 142 -8.43 -5.62 6.70
C VAL A 142 -9.85 -6.04 7.07
N SER A 143 -10.07 -6.46 8.32
CA SER A 143 -11.37 -6.94 8.80
C SER A 143 -12.42 -5.83 8.75
N GLU A 144 -12.09 -4.63 9.23
CA GLU A 144 -12.99 -3.48 9.21
C GLU A 144 -13.38 -3.09 7.79
N GLU A 145 -12.45 -3.11 6.83
CA GLU A 145 -12.74 -2.75 5.44
C GLU A 145 -13.58 -3.82 4.73
N VAL A 146 -13.29 -5.10 4.96
CA VAL A 146 -14.13 -6.20 4.45
C VAL A 146 -15.55 -6.09 5.00
N LEU A 147 -15.71 -5.84 6.30
CA LEU A 147 -17.01 -5.68 6.94
C LEU A 147 -17.76 -4.46 6.45
N ARG A 148 -17.06 -3.32 6.28
CA ARG A 148 -17.67 -2.10 5.75
C ARG A 148 -18.23 -2.32 4.34
N ASN A 149 -17.46 -2.99 3.47
CA ASN A 149 -17.87 -3.29 2.11
C ASN A 149 -18.98 -4.34 2.06
N ALA A 150 -18.89 -5.41 2.86
CA ALA A 150 -19.91 -6.46 2.91
C ALA A 150 -21.26 -5.97 3.49
N GLY A 151 -21.23 -5.02 4.43
CA GLY A 151 -22.43 -4.46 5.05
C GLY A 151 -23.13 -3.39 4.23
N GLY A 152 -22.52 -2.88 3.15
CA GLY A 152 -23.09 -1.82 2.32
C GLY A 152 -23.49 -0.59 3.16
N ALA A 153 -24.79 -0.24 3.13
CA ALA A 153 -25.33 0.87 3.92
C ALA A 153 -25.15 0.70 5.44
N ASN A 154 -25.09 -0.54 5.93
CA ASN A 154 -24.88 -0.88 7.35
C ASN A 154 -23.43 -1.25 7.66
N GLY A 155 -22.49 -0.95 6.74
CA GLY A 155 -21.08 -1.32 6.89
C GLY A 155 -20.45 -0.80 8.17
N ASN A 156 -20.84 0.40 8.62
CA ASN A 156 -20.34 0.97 9.87
C ASN A 156 -20.83 0.20 11.10
N ASP A 157 -22.09 -0.24 11.12
CA ASP A 157 -22.63 -1.04 12.24
C ASP A 157 -21.87 -2.37 12.38
N PHE A 158 -21.45 -2.97 11.26
CA PHE A 158 -20.66 -4.21 11.26
C PHE A 158 -19.26 -3.97 11.81
N VAL A 159 -18.64 -2.84 11.44
CA VAL A 159 -17.34 -2.40 12.00
C VAL A 159 -17.46 -2.16 13.51
N GLU A 160 -18.52 -1.50 13.97
CA GLU A 160 -18.75 -1.25 15.39
C GLU A 160 -18.98 -2.55 16.18
N ALA A 161 -19.77 -3.48 15.64
CA ALA A 161 -19.96 -4.79 16.25
C ALA A 161 -18.66 -5.59 16.33
N TYR A 162 -17.82 -5.53 15.28
CA TYR A 162 -16.48 -6.13 15.28
C TYR A 162 -15.61 -5.53 16.39
N ARG A 163 -15.52 -4.20 16.47
CA ARG A 163 -14.77 -3.50 17.53
C ARG A 163 -15.31 -3.87 18.91
N ALA A 164 -16.62 -3.83 19.14
CA ALA A 164 -17.19 -4.19 20.43
C ALA A 164 -16.85 -5.63 20.87
N LYS A 165 -16.69 -6.56 19.91
CA LYS A 165 -16.35 -7.95 20.18
C LYS A 165 -14.84 -8.19 20.36
N PHE A 166 -14.00 -7.48 19.62
CA PHE A 166 -12.57 -7.78 19.50
C PHE A 166 -11.63 -6.69 20.03
N SER A 167 -12.13 -5.48 20.30
CA SER A 167 -11.37 -4.45 21.01
C SER A 167 -11.09 -4.94 22.42
N LYS A 168 -9.90 -5.52 22.62
CA LYS A 168 -9.36 -5.76 23.94
C LYS A 168 -9.26 -4.40 24.63
N SER A 169 -9.91 -4.25 25.79
CA SER A 169 -9.56 -3.20 26.73
C SER A 169 -8.08 -3.36 27.05
N PHE A 170 -7.23 -2.53 26.47
CA PHE A 170 -5.85 -2.41 26.90
C PHE A 170 -5.87 -1.68 28.25
N THR A 171 -6.07 -2.43 29.34
CA THR A 171 -5.68 -2.02 30.70
C THR A 171 -4.22 -2.33 30.94
#